data_AF-A0A6N7Q6H5-F1
#
_entry.id   AF-A0A6N7Q6H5-F1
#
_cell.length_a   1.000
_cell.length_b   1.000
_cell.length_c   1.000
_cell.angle_alpha   90.00
_cell.angle_beta   90.00
_cell.angle_gamma   90.00
#
_symmetry.space_group_name_H-M   'P 1'
#
loop_
_entity.id
_entity.type
_entity.pdbx_description
1 polymer ?
#
loop_
_entity_poly.entity_id
_entity_poly.type
_entity_poly.pdbx_seq_one_letter_code
_entity_poly.pdbx_strand_id
1 'polypeptide(L)'
;MRATQVSMGVVAHDERGEQVLLDILRAARPYQDAAVYVANYAIALRKLGDDAHAEGIVHFALSRMRPDNDGCVSVARLRDRLSDLSYSGTLAPALARLETAGIVTLMTTEDGAAPRVRLRIPL
;
A
#
# COMPACT_ATOMS: atom_id res chain seq x y z
N MET A 1 26.04 -30.65 -24.64
CA MET A 1 26.00 -29.83 -23.40
C MET A 1 25.13 -28.61 -23.71
N ARG A 2 23.89 -28.55 -23.21
CA ARG A 2 22.95 -27.45 -23.48
C ARG A 2 23.25 -26.33 -22.47
N ALA A 3 23.79 -25.21 -22.95
CA ALA A 3 23.93 -24.01 -22.14
C ALA A 3 22.54 -23.45 -21.86
N THR A 4 22.16 -23.35 -20.58
CA THR A 4 20.97 -22.62 -20.15
C THR A 4 21.17 -21.16 -20.57
N GLN A 5 20.32 -20.66 -21.47
CA GLN A 5 20.28 -19.22 -21.80
C GLN A 5 19.87 -18.47 -20.55
N VAL A 6 20.84 -17.82 -19.89
CA VAL A 6 20.57 -16.84 -18.85
C VAL A 6 20.25 -15.54 -19.57
N SER A 7 18.99 -15.12 -19.53
CA SER A 7 18.61 -13.79 -19.98
C SER A 7 19.30 -12.79 -19.05
N MET A 8 20.24 -12.02 -19.57
CA MET A 8 20.82 -10.87 -18.86
C MET A 8 19.73 -9.81 -18.78
N GLY A 9 18.87 -9.91 -17.76
CA GLY A 9 17.78 -8.98 -17.50
C GLY A 9 18.30 -7.55 -17.50
N VAL A 10 17.68 -6.69 -18.30
CA VAL A 10 18.10 -5.30 -18.60
C VAL A 10 17.78 -4.34 -17.44
N VAL A 11 17.41 -4.84 -16.26
CA VAL A 11 17.09 -4.00 -15.10
C VAL A 11 18.23 -4.13 -14.09
N ALA A 12 19.04 -3.07 -13.99
CA ALA A 12 20.08 -2.97 -12.97
C ALA A 12 19.43 -3.09 -11.58
N HIS A 13 19.67 -4.24 -10.93
CA HIS A 13 19.46 -4.57 -9.52
C HIS A 13 18.53 -3.66 -8.72
N ASP A 14 17.25 -3.99 -8.73
CA ASP A 14 16.51 -4.00 -7.48
C ASP A 14 16.39 -5.47 -7.07
N GLU A 15 17.41 -6.00 -6.38
CA GLU A 15 17.43 -7.40 -5.88
C GLU A 15 16.14 -7.73 -5.12
N ARG A 16 15.54 -6.72 -4.48
CA ARG A 16 14.27 -6.82 -3.79
C ARG A 16 13.10 -7.08 -4.76
N GLY A 17 13.10 -6.42 -5.91
CA GLY A 17 12.11 -6.63 -6.97
C GLY A 17 12.13 -8.06 -7.51
N GLU A 18 13.33 -8.57 -7.83
CA GLU A 18 13.48 -9.96 -8.27
C GLU A 18 13.10 -10.97 -7.18
N GLN A 19 13.47 -10.69 -5.92
CA GLN A 19 13.07 -11.54 -4.80
C GLN A 19 11.54 -11.58 -4.64
N VAL A 20 10.84 -10.47 -4.83
CA VAL A 20 9.36 -10.43 -4.79
C VAL A 20 8.76 -11.32 -5.88
N LEU A 21 9.30 -11.29 -7.10
CA LEU A 21 8.80 -12.15 -8.19
C LEU A 21 9.01 -13.64 -7.87
N LEU A 22 10.17 -13.99 -7.30
CA LEU A 22 10.44 -15.36 -6.84
C LEU A 22 9.50 -15.79 -5.70
N ASP A 23 9.20 -14.89 -4.77
CA ASP A 23 8.27 -15.17 -3.67
C ASP A 23 6.85 -15.39 -4.17
N ILE A 24 6.40 -14.63 -5.19
CA ILE A 24 5.09 -14.84 -5.83
C ILE A 24 5.03 -16.22 -6.50
N LEU A 25 6.08 -16.62 -7.23
CA LEU A 25 6.13 -17.95 -7.86
C LEU A 25 6.00 -19.10 -6.85
N ARG A 26 6.52 -18.91 -5.63
CA ARG A 26 6.49 -19.90 -4.54
C ARG A 26 5.22 -19.84 -3.69
N ALA A 27 4.45 -18.75 -3.77
CA ALA A 27 3.26 -18.54 -2.97
C ALA A 27 2.13 -19.51 -3.36
N ALA A 28 1.21 -19.79 -2.43
CA ALA A 28 0.01 -20.55 -2.75
C ALA A 28 -0.86 -19.79 -3.77
N ARG A 29 -1.58 -20.53 -4.62
CA ARG A 29 -2.40 -19.98 -5.71
C ARG A 29 -3.26 -18.75 -5.33
N PRO A 30 -3.97 -18.70 -4.18
CA PRO A 30 -4.75 -17.52 -3.81
C PRO A 30 -3.92 -16.23 -3.68
N TYR A 31 -2.65 -16.33 -3.27
CA TYR A 31 -1.74 -15.19 -3.17
C TYR A 31 -1.15 -14.79 -4.51
N GLN A 32 -1.01 -15.73 -5.45
CA GLN A 32 -0.64 -15.42 -6.83
C GLN A 32 -1.77 -14.63 -7.52
N ASP A 33 -3.01 -15.08 -7.37
CA ASP A 33 -4.19 -14.37 -7.90
C ASP A 33 -4.30 -12.96 -7.27
N ALA A 34 -4.07 -12.84 -5.96
CA ALA A 34 -4.03 -11.56 -5.27
C ALA A 34 -2.88 -10.66 -5.77
N ALA A 35 -1.71 -11.21 -6.06
CA ALA A 35 -0.58 -10.46 -6.59
C ALA A 35 -0.91 -9.86 -7.97
N VAL A 36 -1.59 -10.62 -8.84
CA VAL A 36 -2.07 -10.13 -10.15
C VAL A 36 -3.06 -8.98 -9.97
N TYR A 37 -4.02 -9.12 -9.04
CA TYR A 37 -4.97 -8.05 -8.73
C TYR A 37 -4.24 -6.78 -8.26
N VAL A 38 -3.33 -6.90 -7.29
CA VAL A 38 -2.59 -5.76 -6.74
C VAL A 38 -1.73 -5.08 -7.81
N ALA A 39 -1.07 -5.85 -8.68
CA ALA A 39 -0.28 -5.30 -9.78
C ALA A 39 -1.15 -4.50 -10.76
N ASN A 40 -2.30 -5.05 -11.18
CA ASN A 40 -3.23 -4.37 -12.07
C ASN A 40 -3.79 -3.09 -11.43
N TYR A 41 -4.15 -3.15 -10.15
CA TYR A 41 -4.61 -2.00 -9.38
C TYR A 41 -3.55 -0.89 -9.32
N ALA A 42 -2.31 -1.23 -8.97
CA ALA A 42 -1.21 -0.25 -8.93
C ALA A 42 -0.94 0.38 -10.31
N ILE A 43 -0.97 -0.40 -11.39
CA ILE A 43 -0.82 0.11 -12.76
C ILE A 43 -1.95 1.09 -13.10
N ALA A 44 -3.20 0.75 -12.76
CA ALA A 44 -4.35 1.61 -13.01
C ALA A 44 -4.21 2.96 -12.29
N LEU A 45 -3.80 2.95 -11.02
CA LEU A 45 -3.59 4.17 -10.25
C LEU A 45 -2.45 5.03 -10.80
N ARG A 46 -1.32 4.43 -11.21
CA ARG A 46 -0.22 5.19 -11.82
C ARG A 46 -0.64 5.91 -13.10
N LYS A 47 -1.58 5.35 -13.87
CA LYS A 47 -2.14 6.03 -15.04
C LYS A 47 -3.00 7.25 -14.69
N LEU A 48 -3.56 7.29 -13.49
CA LEU A 48 -4.36 8.42 -12.98
C LEU A 48 -3.48 9.52 -12.37
N GLY A 49 -2.23 9.20 -12.04
CA GLY A 49 -1.23 10.15 -11.54
C GLY A 49 -0.70 9.79 -10.15
N ASP A 50 0.31 10.54 -9.70
CA ASP A 50 1.03 10.25 -8.46
C ASP A 50 0.15 10.36 -7.21
N ASP A 51 -0.79 11.31 -7.20
CA ASP A 51 -1.72 11.49 -6.09
C ASP A 51 -2.68 10.30 -5.92
N ALA A 52 -3.25 9.81 -7.03
CA ALA A 52 -4.10 8.63 -7.03
C ALA A 52 -3.32 7.37 -6.63
N HIS A 53 -2.06 7.27 -7.06
CA HIS A 53 -1.17 6.19 -6.65
C HIS A 53 -0.88 6.22 -5.14
N ALA A 54 -0.58 7.40 -4.58
CA ALA A 54 -0.38 7.56 -3.14
C ALA A 54 -1.63 7.22 -2.33
N GLU A 55 -2.80 7.73 -2.74
CA GLU A 55 -4.10 7.41 -2.13
C GLU A 55 -4.38 5.91 -2.14
N GLY A 56 -4.17 5.26 -3.28
CA GLY A 56 -4.43 3.83 -3.43
C GLY A 56 -3.49 2.96 -2.58
N ILE A 57 -2.22 3.36 -2.39
CA ILE A 57 -1.32 2.68 -1.44
C ILE A 57 -1.86 2.79 -0.02
N VAL A 58 -2.26 4.00 0.41
CA VAL A 58 -2.76 4.24 1.76
C VAL A 58 -4.08 3.49 2.00
N HIS A 59 -5.00 3.54 1.04
CA HIS A 59 -6.28 2.83 1.10
C HIS A 59 -6.08 1.31 1.15
N PHE A 60 -5.18 0.77 0.32
CA PHE A 60 -4.83 -0.64 0.33
C PHE A 60 -4.18 -1.07 1.65
N ALA A 61 -3.28 -0.25 2.21
CA ALA A 61 -2.70 -0.55 3.51
C ALA A 61 -3.77 -0.60 4.60
N LEU A 62 -4.64 0.42 4.67
CA LEU A 62 -5.71 0.51 5.66
C LEU A 62 -6.70 -0.66 5.56
N SER A 63 -7.09 -1.09 4.36
CA SER A 63 -8.02 -2.20 4.17
C SER A 63 -7.47 -3.55 4.64
N ARG A 64 -6.15 -3.65 4.80
CA ARG A 64 -5.45 -4.87 5.26
C ARG A 64 -4.99 -4.79 6.70
N MET A 65 -5.09 -3.63 7.34
CA MET A 65 -4.72 -3.46 8.75
C MET A 65 -5.86 -3.88 9.67
N ARG A 66 -5.52 -4.60 10.74
CA ARG A 66 -6.48 -4.91 11.80
C ARG A 66 -6.78 -3.65 12.62
N PRO A 67 -8.04 -3.19 12.68
CA PRO A 67 -8.41 -2.08 13.53
C PRO A 67 -8.34 -2.46 15.02
N ASP A 68 -8.30 -1.44 15.86
CA ASP A 68 -8.50 -1.57 17.30
C ASP A 68 -10.00 -1.76 17.65
N ASN A 69 -10.31 -1.77 18.94
CA ASN A 69 -11.66 -2.04 19.44
C ASN A 69 -12.70 -0.99 19.03
N ASP A 70 -12.27 0.22 18.63
CA ASP A 70 -13.18 1.27 18.15
C ASP A 70 -13.29 1.26 16.61
N GLY A 71 -12.76 0.23 15.95
CA GLY A 71 -12.77 0.13 14.49
C GLY A 71 -11.80 1.10 13.81
N CYS A 72 -10.78 1.57 14.53
CA CYS A 72 -9.83 2.56 14.02
C CYS A 72 -8.41 1.99 13.88
N VAL A 73 -7.58 2.66 13.10
CA VAL A 73 -6.14 2.42 13.00
C VAL A 73 -5.44 3.71 13.40
N SER A 74 -4.46 3.64 14.31
CA SER A 74 -3.66 4.82 14.63
C SER A 74 -2.77 5.22 13.45
N VAL A 75 -2.65 6.51 13.20
CA VAL A 75 -1.80 7.05 12.12
C VAL A 75 -0.34 6.66 12.33
N ALA A 76 0.11 6.52 13.59
CA ALA A 76 1.44 6.01 13.91
C ALA A 76 1.66 4.58 13.36
N ARG A 77 0.73 3.65 13.60
CA ARG A 77 0.83 2.28 13.07
C ARG A 77 0.79 2.24 11.55
N LEU A 78 0.01 3.11 10.93
CA LEU A 78 -0.05 3.23 9.47
C LEU A 78 1.28 3.74 8.90
N ARG A 79 1.87 4.76 9.54
CA ARG A 79 3.19 5.27 9.17
C ARG A 79 4.27 4.21 9.33
N ASP A 80 4.26 3.46 10.42
CA ASP A 80 5.24 2.40 10.64
C ASP A 80 5.10 1.27 9.58
N ARG A 81 3.87 1.00 9.12
CA ARG A 81 3.61 0.05 8.03
C ARG A 81 4.06 0.57 6.66
N LEU A 82 4.01 1.88 6.47
CA LEU A 82 4.37 2.58 5.23
C LEU A 82 5.63 3.43 5.48
N SER A 83 6.65 2.85 6.10
CA SER A 83 7.86 3.54 6.54
C SER A 83 8.60 4.26 5.41
N ASP A 84 8.45 3.75 4.19
CA ASP A 84 9.11 4.27 2.99
C ASP A 84 8.40 5.51 2.43
N LEU A 85 7.19 5.85 2.92
CA LEU A 85 6.45 7.04 2.53
C LEU A 85 6.74 8.22 3.47
N SER A 86 7.00 9.39 2.88
CA SER A 86 7.09 10.64 3.63
C SER A 86 5.77 10.95 4.32
N TYR A 87 5.81 11.22 5.64
CA TYR A 87 4.61 11.56 6.39
C TYR A 87 3.98 12.87 5.86
N SER A 88 4.74 13.96 5.86
CA SER A 88 4.26 15.29 5.46
C SER A 88 4.08 15.42 3.95
N GLY A 89 4.92 14.75 3.16
CA GLY A 89 4.91 14.88 1.70
C GLY A 89 3.94 13.95 0.99
N THR A 90 3.53 12.85 1.62
CA THR A 90 2.72 11.83 0.94
C THR A 90 1.59 11.29 1.80
N LEU A 91 1.87 10.78 3.00
CA LEU A 91 0.85 10.11 3.82
C LEU A 91 -0.25 11.06 4.31
N ALA A 92 0.10 12.20 4.88
CA ALA A 92 -0.87 13.16 5.39
C ALA A 92 -1.72 13.79 4.27
N PRO A 93 -1.15 14.24 3.13
CA PRO A 93 -1.94 14.69 1.98
C PRO A 93 -2.88 13.61 1.42
N ALA A 94 -2.41 12.36 1.29
CA ALA A 94 -3.23 11.25 0.82
C ALA A 94 -4.41 10.96 1.78
N LEU A 95 -4.17 10.97 3.09
CA LEU A 95 -5.22 10.81 4.09
C LEU A 95 -6.27 11.92 4.01
N ALA A 96 -5.86 13.17 3.83
CA ALA A 96 -6.78 14.30 3.69
C ALA A 96 -7.66 14.19 2.42
N ARG A 97 -7.08 13.75 1.30
CA ARG A 97 -7.84 13.52 0.05
C ARG A 97 -8.79 12.34 0.17
N LEU A 98 -8.36 11.23 0.78
CA LEU A 98 -9.22 10.08 1.07
C LEU A 98 -10.38 10.45 2.00
N GLU A 99 -10.15 11.33 2.98
CA GLU A 99 -11.20 11.85 3.86
C GLU A 99 -12.18 12.73 3.08
N THR A 100 -11.66 13.63 2.25
CA THR A 100 -12.47 14.49 1.37
C THR A 100 -13.35 13.66 0.42
N ALA A 101 -12.84 12.52 -0.06
CA ALA A 101 -13.59 11.56 -0.88
C ALA A 101 -14.57 10.67 -0.07
N GLY A 102 -14.61 10.79 1.25
CA GLY A 102 -15.46 9.98 2.12
C GLY A 102 -15.02 8.51 2.29
N ILE A 103 -13.81 8.17 1.83
CA ILE A 103 -13.26 6.81 1.91
C ILE A 103 -12.76 6.50 3.32
N VAL A 104 -12.25 7.51 4.03
CA VAL A 104 -11.84 7.42 5.43
C VAL A 104 -12.45 8.54 6.27
N THR A 105 -12.38 8.40 7.58
CA THR A 105 -12.66 9.47 8.54
C THR A 105 -11.44 9.65 9.42
N LEU A 106 -10.88 10.86 9.46
CA LEU A 106 -9.80 11.21 10.37
C LEU A 106 -10.41 11.63 11.71
N MET A 107 -9.83 11.11 12.78
CA MET A 107 -10.23 11.42 14.14
C MET A 107 -9.04 12.07 14.84
N THR A 108 -9.16 13.36 15.11
CA THR A 108 -8.28 14.08 16.03
C THR A 108 -8.91 14.08 17.41
N THR A 109 -8.21 13.50 18.38
CA THR A 109 -8.57 13.55 19.79
C THR A 109 -8.02 14.82 20.41
N GLU A 110 -8.89 15.63 21.02
CA GLU A 110 -8.54 16.92 21.63
C GLU A 110 -7.57 16.77 22.82
N ASP A 111 -7.50 15.58 23.45
CA ASP A 111 -6.65 15.28 24.62
C ASP A 111 -5.18 14.94 24.29
N GLY A 112 -4.65 15.38 23.15
CA GLY A 112 -3.26 15.10 22.76
C GLY A 112 -2.98 13.63 22.41
N ALA A 113 -4.02 12.79 22.33
CA ALA A 113 -3.90 11.43 21.83
C ALA A 113 -3.59 11.42 20.32
N ALA A 114 -2.82 10.41 19.90
CA ALA A 114 -2.35 10.29 18.52
C ALA A 114 -3.52 10.17 17.54
N PRO A 115 -3.46 10.83 16.36
CA PRO A 115 -4.54 10.81 15.39
C PRO A 115 -4.84 9.39 14.91
N ARG A 116 -6.12 9.13 14.63
CA ARG A 116 -6.64 7.82 14.21
C ARG A 116 -7.42 7.96 12.91
N VAL A 117 -7.50 6.86 12.17
CA VAL A 117 -8.20 6.77 10.89
C VAL A 117 -9.18 5.61 10.96
N ARG A 118 -10.42 5.86 10.53
CA ARG A 118 -11.43 4.82 10.32
C ARG A 118 -11.66 4.65 8.83
N LEU A 119 -11.55 3.42 8.34
CA LEU A 119 -11.90 3.09 6.96
C LEU A 119 -13.42 3.02 6.80
N ARG A 120 -13.98 3.70 5.80
CA ARG A 120 -15.42 3.72 5.52
C ARG A 120 -15.78 2.79 4.36
N ILE A 121 -14.92 2.72 3.36
CA ILE A 121 -15.13 1.93 2.14
C ILE A 121 -13.95 0.96 2.00
N PRO A 122 -14.13 -0.35 2.21
CA PRO A 122 -13.06 -1.33 1.95
C PRO A 122 -12.83 -1.54 0.46
N LEU A 123 -11.64 -2.02 0.10
CA LEU A 123 -11.30 -2.48 -1.25
C LEU A 123 -11.91 -3.86 -1.55
#